data_AF-A0A4S4K462-F1
#
_entry.id   AF-A0A4S4K462-F1
#
_cell.length_a   1.000
_cell.length_b   1.000
_cell.length_c   1.000
_cell.angle_alpha   90.00
_cell.angle_beta   90.00
_cell.angle_gamma   90.00
#
_symmetry.space_group_name_H-M   'P 1'
#
loop_
_entity.id
_entity.type
_entity.pdbx_description
1 polymer ?
#
loop_
_entity_poly.entity_id
_entity_poly.type
_entity_poly.pdbx_seq_one_letter_code
_entity_poly.pdbx_strand_id
1 'polypeptide(L)'
;EERLTKNGKKRKTVTWPPESLLEKVRYIDKAVYDDDPTDGSYGAHSIRDLERAEGAAMHSTVFEESIDFYEPQPIEFPETIDASPRGSQSQEKDAQEERERGTLGALYLTAAQIPDSP
;
A
#
# COMPACT_ATOMS: atom_id res chain seq x y z
N GLU A 1 14.80 -1.96 40.25
CA GLU A 1 13.47 -1.63 40.77
C GLU A 1 12.42 -2.54 40.13
N GLU A 2 11.68 -3.29 40.93
CA GLU A 2 10.70 -4.26 40.45
C GLU A 2 9.31 -3.60 40.31
N ARG A 3 8.87 -3.33 39.07
CA ARG A 3 7.56 -2.73 38.81
C ARG A 3 6.47 -3.81 38.95
N LEU A 4 5.74 -3.82 40.06
CA LEU A 4 4.56 -4.68 40.29
C LEU A 4 3.33 -4.15 39.53
N THR A 5 2.43 -5.06 39.15
CA THR A 5 1.07 -4.70 38.69
C THR A 5 0.21 -4.23 39.87
N LYS A 6 -0.93 -3.56 39.61
CA LYS A 6 -1.89 -3.12 40.64
C LYS A 6 -2.37 -4.27 41.57
N ASN A 7 -2.26 -5.52 41.13
CA ASN A 7 -2.61 -6.71 41.91
C ASN A 7 -1.39 -7.44 42.51
N GLY A 8 -0.25 -6.77 42.65
CA GLY A 8 0.95 -7.31 43.32
C GLY A 8 1.72 -8.37 42.53
N LYS A 9 1.29 -8.72 41.31
CA LYS A 9 2.00 -9.68 40.46
C LYS A 9 3.12 -8.99 39.69
N LYS A 10 4.26 -9.68 39.54
CA LYS A 10 5.40 -9.22 38.73
C LYS A 10 4.94 -8.92 37.31
N ARG A 11 5.26 -7.72 36.79
CA ARG A 11 4.93 -7.36 35.40
C ARG A 11 5.80 -8.21 34.47
N LYS A 12 5.16 -8.92 33.54
CA LYS A 12 5.89 -9.61 32.46
C LYS A 12 6.56 -8.54 31.58
N THR A 13 7.81 -8.79 31.22
CA THR A 13 8.61 -7.93 30.33
C THR A 13 9.08 -8.77 29.16
N VAL A 14 9.03 -8.21 27.95
CA VAL A 14 9.50 -8.91 26.75
C VAL A 14 11.01 -9.06 26.83
N THR A 15 11.49 -10.29 26.67
CA THR A 15 12.91 -10.62 26.58
C THR A 15 13.09 -11.61 25.43
N TRP A 16 14.15 -11.43 24.67
CA TRP A 16 14.48 -12.28 23.53
C TRP A 16 15.57 -13.28 23.92
N PRO A 17 15.47 -14.54 23.47
CA PRO A 17 16.53 -15.53 23.65
C PRO A 17 17.76 -15.18 22.79
N PRO A 18 18.92 -15.84 23.04
CA PRO A 18 20.10 -15.71 22.19
C PRO A 18 19.79 -16.01 20.72
N GLU A 19 20.52 -15.42 19.79
CA GLU A 19 20.30 -15.53 18.34
C GLU A 19 20.19 -16.99 17.86
N SER A 20 21.00 -17.89 18.44
CA SER A 20 20.99 -19.33 18.14
C SER A 20 19.74 -20.09 18.59
N LEU A 21 18.90 -19.48 19.41
CA LEU A 21 17.65 -20.05 19.96
C LEU A 21 16.43 -19.19 19.61
N LEU A 22 16.63 -18.14 18.81
CA LEU A 22 15.56 -17.25 18.38
C LEU A 22 14.63 -17.95 17.39
N GLU A 23 15.18 -18.84 16.57
CA GLU A 23 14.43 -19.68 15.64
C GLU A 23 14.41 -21.15 16.07
N LYS A 24 13.28 -21.80 15.82
CA LYS A 24 13.15 -23.26 15.92
C LYS A 24 12.59 -23.76 14.61
N VAL A 25 13.48 -24.26 13.76
CA VAL A 25 13.13 -24.77 12.43
C VAL A 25 12.61 -26.19 12.58
N ARG A 26 11.41 -26.44 12.06
CA ARG A 26 10.85 -27.79 11.89
C ARG A 26 10.62 -28.02 10.41
N TYR A 27 11.29 -29.02 9.86
CA TYR A 27 11.05 -29.45 8.48
C TYR A 27 9.69 -30.13 8.37
N ILE A 28 8.98 -29.83 7.29
CA ILE A 28 7.76 -30.50 6.88
C ILE A 28 7.98 -31.07 5.49
N ASP A 29 7.29 -32.18 5.20
CA ASP A 29 7.32 -32.78 3.88
C ASP A 29 6.63 -31.85 2.89
N LYS A 30 7.19 -31.74 1.67
CA LYS A 30 6.58 -30.96 0.60
C LYS A 30 5.22 -31.58 0.26
N ALA A 31 4.15 -30.79 0.30
CA ALA A 31 2.86 -31.21 -0.23
C ALA A 31 2.99 -31.36 -1.76
N VAL A 32 2.65 -32.55 -2.27
CA VAL A 32 2.57 -32.83 -3.70
C VAL A 32 1.10 -32.90 -4.06
N TYR A 33 0.67 -32.01 -4.95
CA TYR A 33 -0.69 -31.99 -5.48
C TYR A 33 -0.68 -32.57 -6.90
N ASP A 34 -1.78 -33.19 -7.32
CA ASP A 34 -1.89 -33.84 -8.64
C ASP A 34 -1.83 -32.83 -9.81
N ASP A 35 -2.07 -31.54 -9.54
CA ASP A 35 -2.00 -30.43 -10.48
C ASP A 35 -0.65 -29.68 -10.47
N ASP A 36 0.30 -30.09 -9.61
CA ASP A 36 1.60 -29.45 -9.50
C ASP A 36 2.46 -29.82 -10.73
N PRO A 37 2.93 -28.83 -11.52
CA PRO A 37 3.69 -29.12 -12.74
C PRO A 37 5.00 -29.84 -12.39
N THR A 38 5.31 -30.90 -13.14
CA THR A 38 6.43 -31.82 -12.88
C THR A 38 7.79 -31.12 -12.90
N ASP A 39 7.89 -29.97 -13.58
CA ASP A 39 9.09 -29.14 -13.69
C ASP A 39 9.18 -28.02 -12.63
N GLY A 40 8.24 -27.93 -11.68
CA GLY A 40 8.28 -26.94 -10.61
C GLY A 40 8.13 -25.48 -11.08
N SER A 41 7.96 -25.26 -12.38
CA SER A 41 7.53 -23.98 -12.91
C SER A 41 6.01 -23.92 -12.81
N TYR A 42 5.48 -23.31 -11.73
CA TYR A 42 4.34 -22.44 -11.96
C TYR A 42 4.80 -21.53 -13.08
N GLY A 43 4.19 -21.63 -14.27
CA GLY A 43 4.51 -20.73 -15.36
C GLY A 43 4.39 -19.35 -14.76
N ALA A 44 5.54 -18.73 -14.45
CA ALA A 44 5.57 -17.41 -13.88
C ALA A 44 5.02 -16.58 -15.01
N HIS A 45 3.72 -16.28 -14.95
CA HIS A 45 3.12 -15.37 -15.88
C HIS A 45 4.03 -14.16 -15.82
N SER A 46 4.76 -13.92 -16.92
CA SER A 46 5.66 -12.80 -16.99
C SER A 46 4.80 -11.59 -16.62
N ILE A 47 5.32 -10.64 -15.83
CA ILE A 47 4.57 -9.40 -15.56
C ILE A 47 4.03 -8.82 -16.88
N ARG A 48 4.80 -8.95 -17.96
CA ARG A 48 4.38 -8.59 -19.33
C ARG A 48 3.21 -9.41 -19.88
N ASP A 49 3.11 -10.68 -19.56
CA ASP A 49 1.98 -11.54 -19.98
C ASP A 49 0.73 -11.24 -19.15
N LEU A 50 0.89 -10.91 -17.87
CA LEU A 50 -0.19 -10.43 -17.01
C LEU A 50 -0.72 -9.08 -17.50
N GLU A 51 0.16 -8.11 -17.77
CA GLU A 51 -0.19 -6.80 -18.35
C GLU A 51 -0.91 -6.94 -19.70
N ARG A 52 -0.42 -7.84 -20.56
CA ARG A 52 -1.06 -8.14 -21.85
C ARG A 52 -2.44 -8.76 -21.67
N ALA A 53 -2.58 -9.72 -20.75
CA ALA A 53 -3.86 -10.39 -20.49
C ALA A 53 -4.89 -9.43 -19.87
N GLU A 54 -4.45 -8.54 -18.98
CA GLU A 54 -5.28 -7.48 -18.40
C GLU A 54 -5.78 -6.51 -19.49
N GLY A 55 -4.88 -6.03 -20.35
CA GLY A 55 -5.27 -5.16 -21.47
C GLY A 55 -6.24 -5.84 -22.44
N ALA A 56 -6.05 -7.13 -22.73
CA ALA A 56 -6.98 -7.91 -23.56
C ALA A 56 -8.35 -8.09 -22.88
N ALA A 57 -8.39 -8.28 -21.56
CA ALA A 57 -9.63 -8.37 -20.80
C ALA A 57 -10.41 -7.05 -20.78
N MET A 58 -9.74 -5.89 -20.77
CA MET A 58 -10.40 -4.59 -20.90
C MET A 58 -11.03 -4.34 -22.28
N HIS A 59 -10.49 -4.95 -23.34
CA HIS A 59 -11.09 -4.90 -24.68
C HIS A 59 -12.32 -5.81 -24.83
N SER A 60 -12.48 -6.79 -23.95
CA SER A 60 -13.70 -7.58 -23.87
C SER A 60 -14.75 -6.75 -23.15
N THR A 61 -15.66 -6.16 -23.90
CA THR A 61 -16.84 -5.44 -23.38
C THR A 61 -17.81 -6.46 -22.78
N VAL A 62 -17.46 -7.07 -21.64
CA VAL A 62 -18.35 -7.97 -20.88
C VAL A 62 -19.51 -7.20 -20.25
N PHE A 63 -19.39 -5.87 -20.15
CA PHE A 63 -20.45 -4.98 -19.71
C PHE A 63 -21.06 -4.28 -20.95
N GLU A 64 -22.13 -4.87 -21.48
CA GLU A 64 -22.99 -4.25 -22.50
C GLU A 64 -23.96 -3.21 -21.90
N GLU A 65 -23.92 -3.00 -20.58
CA GLU A 65 -24.72 -2.00 -19.90
C GLU A 65 -24.04 -0.63 -19.99
N SER A 66 -24.26 0.05 -21.11
CA SER A 66 -23.95 1.48 -21.23
C SER A 66 -24.90 2.26 -20.32
N ILE A 67 -24.39 2.73 -19.19
CA ILE A 67 -25.12 3.67 -18.33
C ILE A 67 -24.95 5.07 -18.92
N ASP A 68 -26.06 5.77 -19.14
CA ASP A 68 -26.02 7.18 -19.53
C ASP A 68 -25.31 7.99 -18.45
N PHE A 69 -24.31 8.78 -18.85
CA PHE A 69 -23.68 9.73 -17.94
C PHE A 69 -24.66 10.86 -17.63
N TYR A 70 -24.95 11.07 -16.35
CA TYR A 70 -25.69 12.23 -15.87
C TYR A 70 -24.79 13.07 -14.96
N GLU A 71 -24.88 14.39 -15.10
CA GLU A 71 -24.20 15.30 -14.19
C GLU A 71 -24.74 15.10 -12.77
N PRO A 72 -23.87 14.81 -11.78
CA PRO A 72 -24.30 14.61 -10.40
C PRO A 72 -24.90 15.91 -9.84
N GLN A 73 -25.98 15.78 -9.06
CA GLN A 73 -26.58 16.92 -8.37
C GLN A 73 -25.58 17.54 -7.38
N PRO A 74 -25.35 18.87 -7.41
CA PRO A 74 -24.56 19.54 -6.41
C PRO A 74 -25.19 19.38 -5.02
N ILE A 75 -24.39 18.97 -4.04
CA ILE A 75 -24.82 18.85 -2.65
C ILE A 75 -24.38 20.11 -1.90
N GLU A 76 -25.31 20.75 -1.19
CA GLU A 76 -24.98 21.85 -0.27
C GLU A 76 -24.46 21.27 1.05
N PHE A 77 -23.24 21.63 1.43
CA PHE A 77 -22.69 21.26 2.73
C PHE A 77 -23.27 22.19 3.80
N PRO A 78 -23.87 21.67 4.89
CA PRO A 78 -24.30 22.50 6.00
C PRO A 78 -23.10 23.20 6.65
N GLU A 79 -23.29 24.45 7.10
CA GLU A 79 -22.26 25.29 7.73
C GLU A 79 -21.63 24.68 8.99
N THR A 80 -22.23 23.61 9.53
CA THR A 80 -21.74 22.88 10.70
C THR A 80 -20.64 21.85 10.38
N ILE A 81 -20.45 21.50 9.10
CA ILE A 81 -19.39 20.59 8.68
C ILE A 81 -18.10 21.39 8.53
N ASP A 82 -17.07 20.97 9.28
CA ASP A 82 -15.72 21.49 9.09
C ASP A 82 -15.21 21.10 7.70
N ALA A 83 -15.23 22.07 6.78
CA ALA A 83 -14.71 21.93 5.42
C ALA A 83 -13.17 22.04 5.37
N SER A 84 -12.49 22.10 6.52
CA SER A 84 -11.02 22.11 6.56
C SER A 84 -10.45 20.88 5.84
N PRO A 85 -9.35 21.05 5.09
CA PRO A 85 -8.71 19.93 4.44
C PRO A 85 -8.31 18.89 5.49
N ARG A 86 -8.65 17.63 5.20
CA ARG A 86 -8.42 16.52 6.13
C ARG A 86 -6.93 16.44 6.49
N GLY A 87 -6.63 16.40 7.79
CA GLY A 87 -5.25 16.31 8.26
C GLY A 87 -4.51 17.65 8.31
N SER A 88 -5.21 18.78 8.21
CA SER A 88 -4.64 20.14 8.34
C SER A 88 -3.85 20.37 9.64
N GLN A 89 -4.23 19.66 10.71
CA GLN A 89 -3.60 19.69 12.04
C GLN A 89 -2.78 18.42 12.34
N SER A 90 -2.49 17.59 11.33
CA SER A 90 -1.71 16.37 11.52
C SER A 90 -0.23 16.67 11.67
N GLN A 91 0.44 15.99 12.61
CA GLN A 91 1.91 16.04 12.73
C GLN A 91 2.62 15.55 11.46
N GLU A 92 1.99 14.64 10.71
CA GLU A 92 2.54 14.12 9.45
C GLU A 92 2.61 15.21 8.37
N LYS A 93 1.67 16.18 8.37
CA LYS A 93 1.68 17.30 7.43
C LYS A 93 2.95 18.12 7.64
N ASP A 94 3.26 18.45 8.89
CA ASP A 94 4.44 19.25 9.23
C ASP A 94 5.73 18.50 8.86
N ALA A 95 5.79 17.19 9.14
CA ALA A 95 6.92 16.34 8.76
C ALA A 95 7.11 16.23 7.23
N GLN A 96 6.02 16.14 6.48
CA GLN A 96 6.04 16.14 5.01
C GLN A 96 6.51 17.49 4.46
N GLU A 97 6.02 18.61 5.01
CA GLU A 97 6.43 19.95 4.58
C GLU A 97 7.91 20.21 4.83
N GLU A 98 8.45 19.78 5.99
CA GLU A 98 9.88 19.85 6.27
C GLU A 98 10.71 19.03 5.28
N ARG A 99 10.23 17.84 4.90
CA ARG A 99 10.85 16.97 3.90
C ARG A 99 10.85 17.63 2.52
N GLU A 100 9.74 18.22 2.11
CA GLU A 100 9.59 18.91 0.83
C GLU A 100 10.49 20.16 0.74
N ARG A 101 10.64 20.90 1.84
CA ARG A 101 11.53 22.07 1.92
C ARG A 101 13.00 21.72 1.65
N GLY A 102 13.42 20.52 2.03
CA GLY A 102 14.78 20.02 1.79
C GLY A 102 14.98 19.36 0.42
N THR A 103 13.91 19.14 -0.34
CA THR A 103 13.97 18.43 -1.62
C THR A 103 14.32 19.40 -2.75
N LEU A 104 15.29 19.03 -3.57
CA LEU A 104 15.70 19.82 -4.73
C LEU A 104 14.63 19.74 -5.81
N GLY A 105 13.82 20.79 -5.97
CA GLY A 105 12.83 20.90 -7.03
C GLY A 105 13.41 21.52 -8.30
N ALA A 106 13.05 21.01 -9.48
CA ALA A 106 13.31 21.67 -10.74
C ALA A 106 12.19 22.68 -11.02
N LEU A 107 12.52 23.98 -11.05
CA LEU A 107 11.59 25.04 -11.44
C LEU A 107 11.80 25.38 -12.91
N TYR A 108 10.80 25.09 -13.73
CA TYR A 108 10.76 25.48 -15.13
C TYR A 108 10.03 26.82 -15.26
N LEU A 109 10.74 27.87 -15.66
CA LEU A 109 10.18 29.23 -15.79
C LEU A 109 9.32 29.38 -17.05
N THR A 110 9.51 28.50 -18.03
CA THR A 110 8.76 28.50 -19.29
C THR A 110 8.49 27.06 -19.74
N ALA A 111 7.41 26.84 -20.49
CA ALA A 111 7.02 25.52 -20.98
C ALA A 111 8.09 24.86 -21.88
N ALA A 112 8.93 25.67 -22.55
CA ALA A 112 10.02 25.17 -23.39
C ALA A 112 11.17 24.53 -22.59
N GLN A 113 11.22 24.69 -21.26
CA GLN A 113 12.23 24.09 -20.40
C GLN A 113 11.80 22.73 -19.84
N ILE A 114 10.53 22.35 -20.02
CA ILE A 114 9.99 21.07 -19.55
C ILE A 114 10.48 19.98 -20.51
N PRO A 115 11.20 18.94 -20.04
CA PRO A 115 11.59 17.81 -20.88
C PRO A 115 10.36 17.05 -21.38
N ASP A 116 10.39 16.56 -22.63
CA ASP A 116 9.30 15.78 -23.22
C ASP A 116 9.07 14.42 -22.54
N SER A 117 10.04 13.94 -21.74
CA SER A 117 9.94 12.71 -20.96
C SER A 117 10.64 12.84 -19.59
N PRO A 118 10.16 12.14 -18.56
CA PRO A 118 10.75 12.15 -17.21
C PRO A 118 12.18 11.61 -17.15
#